data_AF-A0A959Y282-F1
#
_entry.id   AF-A0A959Y282-F1
#
_cell.length_a   1.000
_cell.length_b   1.000
_cell.length_c   1.000
_cell.angle_alpha   90.00
_cell.angle_beta   90.00
_cell.angle_gamma   90.00
#
_symmetry.space_group_name_H-M   'P 1'
#
loop_
_entity.id
_entity.type
_entity.pdbx_description
1 polymer ?
#
loop_
_entity_poly.entity_id
_entity_poly.type
_entity_poly.pdbx_seq_one_letter_code
_entity_poly.pdbx_strand_id
1 'polypeptide(L)' 'QNLLWPTEIKWFSKSSGTTSDRSKFIPVSREALEDCHYKGGKDLIALHYEQFPQSRLYQGMSLVVGGSSAIEQFRPEA' A
#
# COMPACT_ATOMS: atom_id res chain seq x y z
N GLN A 1 7.91 -18.64 15.18
CA GLN A 1 8.13 -18.37 13.74
C GLN A 1 7.68 -19.60 12.93
N ASN A 2 7.34 -19.44 11.65
CA ASN A 2 6.99 -20.53 10.71
C ASN A 2 5.67 -21.29 10.99
N LEU A 3 4.69 -20.65 11.63
CA LEU A 3 3.37 -21.24 11.87
C LEU A 3 2.37 -20.95 10.74
N LEU A 4 2.42 -19.73 10.18
CA LEU A 4 1.48 -19.25 9.15
C LEU A 4 2.15 -19.08 7.78
N TRP A 5 3.45 -18.78 7.77
CA TRP A 5 4.22 -18.50 6.56
C TRP A 5 5.66 -18.99 6.74
N PRO A 6 6.31 -19.53 5.71
CA PRO A 6 7.63 -20.14 5.83
C PRO A 6 8.78 -19.15 6.00
N THR A 7 8.60 -17.89 5.60
CA THR A 7 9.63 -16.84 5.72
C THR A 7 9.39 -15.91 6.91
N GLU A 8 10.46 -15.22 7.32
CA GLU A 8 10.40 -14.29 8.45
C GLU A 8 9.43 -13.13 8.17
N ILE A 9 8.53 -12.90 9.13
CA ILE A 9 7.61 -11.75 9.11
C ILE A 9 8.16 -10.64 9.99
N LYS A 10 8.51 -9.51 9.37
CA LYS A 10 8.99 -8.31 10.06
C LYS A 10 7.91 -7.23 10.21
N TRP A 11 6.96 -7.19 9.27
CA TRP A 11 5.95 -6.13 9.19
C TRP A 11 4.55 -6.67 9.36
N PHE A 12 3.68 -5.84 9.93
CA PHE A 12 2.26 -6.10 10.05
C PHE A 12 1.49 -4.87 9.55
N SER A 13 0.55 -5.07 8.64
CA SER A 13 -0.36 -4.03 8.21
C SER A 13 -1.54 -3.93 9.18
N LYS A 14 -1.98 -2.70 9.45
CA LYS A 14 -3.20 -2.44 10.22
C LYS A 14 -4.39 -2.44 9.25
N SER A 15 -5.32 -3.37 9.41
CA SER A 15 -6.50 -3.44 8.53
C SER A 15 -7.55 -2.39 8.92
N SER A 16 -8.36 -1.98 7.94
CA SER A 16 -9.57 -1.18 8.18
C SER A 16 -10.66 -1.96 8.94
N GLY A 17 -10.72 -3.29 8.75
CA GLY A 17 -11.61 -4.15 9.52
C GLY A 17 -11.21 -4.29 10.99
N THR A 18 -12.19 -4.29 11.88
CA THR A 18 -11.98 -4.37 13.34
C THR A 18 -12.57 -5.66 13.93
N THR A 19 -12.11 -6.00 15.13
CA THR A 19 -12.79 -6.95 16.02
C THR A 19 -12.75 -6.35 17.42
N SER A 20 -13.94 -6.08 17.97
CA SER A 20 -14.08 -5.38 19.27
C SER A 20 -13.31 -4.05 19.29
N ASP A 21 -13.59 -3.19 18.30
CA ASP A 21 -13.00 -1.85 18.13
C ASP A 21 -11.47 -1.79 17.99
N ARG A 22 -10.84 -2.95 17.81
CA ARG A 22 -9.40 -3.05 17.56
C ARG A 22 -9.15 -3.48 16.13
N SER A 23 -8.26 -2.75 15.46
CA SER A 23 -7.80 -3.13 14.12
C SER A 23 -7.04 -4.45 14.19
N LYS A 24 -7.21 -5.26 13.15
CA LYS A 24 -6.46 -6.50 12.98
C LYS A 24 -5.08 -6.16 12.41
N PHE A 25 -4.09 -6.93 12.84
CA PHE A 25 -2.72 -6.85 12.34
C PHE A 25 -2.46 -8.04 11.44
N ILE A 26 -2.26 -7.79 10.15
CA ILE A 26 -2.08 -8.83 9.14
C ILE A 26 -0.59 -8.92 8.83
N PRO A 27 0.03 -10.11 8.94
CA PRO A 27 1.45 -10.28 8.64
C PRO A 27 1.71 -9.95 7.17
N VAL A 28 2.75 -9.14 6.93
CA VAL A 28 3.21 -8.78 5.59
C VAL A 28 4.59 -9.40 5.37
N SER A 29 4.62 -10.45 4.56
CA SER A 29 5.86 -11.09 4.14
C SER A 29 6.55 -10.29 3.05
N ARG A 30 7.81 -10.61 2.77
CA ARG A 30 8.56 -9.98 1.68
C ARG A 30 7.97 -10.32 0.32
N GLU A 31 7.53 -11.56 0.14
CA GLU A 31 6.89 -12.03 -1.09
C GLU A 31 5.56 -11.30 -1.32
N ALA A 32 4.77 -11.06 -0.26
CA ALA A 32 3.53 -10.27 -0.39
C ALA A 32 3.79 -8.81 -0.84
N LEU A 33 4.92 -8.22 -0.45
CA LEU A 33 5.31 -6.89 -0.95
C LEU A 33 5.72 -6.95 -2.43
N GLU A 34 6.58 -7.89 -2.78
CA GLU A 34 7.17 -8.00 -4.12
C GLU A 34 6.17 -8.51 -5.16
N ASP A 35 5.52 -9.63 -4.90
CA ASP A 35 4.67 -10.38 -5.84
C ASP A 35 3.20 -9.94 -5.83
N CYS A 36 2.80 -9.10 -4.88
CA CYS A 36 1.45 -8.56 -4.81
C CYS A 36 1.45 -7.03 -4.80
N HIS A 37 1.90 -6.38 -3.72
CA HIS A 37 1.73 -4.92 -3.58
C HIS A 37 2.44 -4.12 -4.69
N TYR A 38 3.73 -4.40 -4.93
CA TYR A 38 4.50 -3.72 -5.97
C TYR A 38 4.16 -4.22 -7.36
N LYS A 39 3.91 -5.52 -7.50
CA LYS A 39 3.48 -6.11 -8.77
C LYS A 39 2.17 -5.49 -9.26
N GLY A 40 1.16 -5.38 -8.39
CA GLY A 40 -0.14 -4.80 -8.75
C GLY A 40 -0.03 -3.35 -9.24
N GLY A 41 0.84 -2.54 -8.65
CA GLY A 41 1.11 -1.18 -9.14
C GLY A 41 1.75 -1.16 -10.53
N LYS A 42 2.72 -2.06 -10.79
CA LYS A 42 3.35 -2.19 -12.10
C LYS A 42 2.36 -2.68 -13.16
N ASP A 43 1.57 -3.70 -12.83
CA ASP A 43 0.56 -4.29 -13.71
C ASP A 43 -0.49 -3.24 -14.07
N LEU A 44 -0.94 -2.43 -13.11
CA LEU A 44 -1.88 -1.33 -13.36
C LEU A 44 -1.33 -0.32 -14.39
N ILE A 45 -0.06 0.09 -14.25
CA ILE A 45 0.53 1.04 -15.19
C ILE A 45 0.74 0.36 -16.56
N ALA A 46 1.15 -0.91 -16.60
CA ALA A 46 1.31 -1.65 -17.84
C ALA A 46 -0.02 -1.75 -18.62
N LEU A 47 -1.11 -2.13 -17.95
CA LEU A 47 -2.45 -2.19 -18.53
C LEU A 47 -2.93 -0.81 -19.02
N HIS A 48 -2.63 0.24 -18.26
CA HIS A 48 -2.97 1.60 -18.69
C HIS A 48 -2.24 1.99 -19.98
N TYR A 49 -0.95 1.66 -20.12
CA TYR A 49 -0.18 1.95 -21.34
C TYR A 49 -0.58 1.08 -22.53
N GLU A 50 -1.04 -0.14 -22.28
CA GLU A 50 -1.66 -0.99 -23.31
C GLU A 50 -2.92 -0.32 -23.89
N GLN A 51 -3.78 0.21 -23.03
CA GLN A 51 -5.04 0.86 -23.42
C GLN A 51 -4.84 2.28 -23.98
N PHE A 52 -3.85 3.01 -23.48
CA PHE A 52 -3.55 4.39 -23.85
C PHE A 52 -2.07 4.59 -24.22
N PRO A 53 -1.63 4.12 -25.40
CA PRO A 53 -0.21 4.15 -25.78
C PRO A 53 0.42 5.55 -25.84
N GLN A 54 -0.40 6.59 -25.99
CA GLN A 54 0.05 7.99 -26.04
C GLN A 54 0.15 8.64 -24.64
N SER A 55 -0.13 7.89 -23.57
CA SER A 55 -0.07 8.40 -22.20
C SER A 55 1.36 8.83 -21.82
N ARG A 56 1.47 9.89 -21.02
CA ARG A 56 2.76 10.48 -20.60
C ARG A 56 2.97 10.42 -19.09
N LEU A 57 2.39 9.41 -18.42
CA LEU A 57 2.50 9.24 -16.96
C LEU A 57 3.95 9.29 -16.46
N TYR A 58 4.90 8.70 -17.20
CA TYR A 58 6.32 8.73 -16.83
C TYR A 58 7.08 10.02 -17.20
N GLN A 59 6.47 10.93 -17.98
CA GLN A 59 7.15 12.13 -18.51
C GLN A 59 6.80 13.41 -17.73
N GLY A 60 5.96 13.31 -16.70
CA GLY A 60 5.50 14.45 -15.91
C GLY A 60 5.73 14.28 -14.40
N MET A 61 5.44 15.33 -13.64
CA MET A 61 5.41 15.27 -12.19
C MET A 61 4.15 14.53 -11.73
N SER A 62 4.29 13.64 -10.76
CA SER A 62 3.18 12.95 -10.12
C SER A 62 2.90 13.58 -8.77
N LEU A 63 1.64 13.97 -8.53
CA LEU A 63 1.17 14.34 -7.20
C LEU A 63 0.65 13.09 -6.49
N VAL A 64 1.28 12.74 -5.38
CA VAL A 64 0.82 11.64 -4.51
C VAL A 64 0.13 12.24 -3.31
N VAL A 65 -1.17 11.99 -3.17
CA VAL A 65 -1.93 12.40 -1.98
C VAL A 65 -1.96 11.23 -1.01
N GLY A 66 -1.07 11.28 -0.02
CA GLY A 66 -1.08 10.34 1.10
C GLY A 66 -2.20 10.66 2.08
N GLY A 67 -2.88 9.63 2.60
CA GLY A 67 -3.79 9.75 3.73
C GLY A 67 -3.08 9.50 5.06
N SER A 68 -3.55 10.13 6.14
CA SER A 68 -3.12 9.81 7.51
C SER A 68 -4.11 8.88 8.19
N SER A 69 -3.60 7.91 8.95
CA SER A 69 -4.42 7.09 9.86
C SER A 69 -4.60 7.73 11.24
N ALA A 70 -3.93 8.85 11.51
CA ALA A 70 -4.04 9.63 12.73
C ALA A 70 -4.67 10.99 12.41
N ILE A 71 -5.72 11.36 13.14
CA ILE A 71 -6.26 12.71 13.11
C ILE A 71 -5.27 13.58 13.90
N GLU A 72 -4.47 14.37 13.20
CA GLU A 72 -3.74 15.46 13.87
C GLU A 72 -4.73 16.55 14.25
N GLN A 73 -4.65 17.03 15.50
CA GLN A 73 -5.40 18.21 15.91
C GLN A 73 -4.93 19.40 15.09
N PHE A 74 -5.89 20.16 14.54
CA PHE A 74 -5.63 21.39 13.81
C PHE A 74 -4.70 22.29 14.61
N ARG A 75 -3.53 22.61 14.05
CA ARG A 75 -2.63 23.61 14.64
C ARG A 75 -3.11 24.99 14.19
N PRO A 76 -3.57 25.86 15.11
CA PRO A 76 -4.07 27.18 14.75
C PRO A 76 -2.98 28.17 14.32
N GLU A 77 -1.70 27.78 14.33
CA GLU A 77 -0.55 28.66 14.05
C GLU A 77 0.23 28.28 12.76
N ALA A 78 -0.40 27.59 11.81
CA ALA A 78 0.16 27.36 10.48
C ALA A 78 -0.26 28.47 9.49
#